data_AF-A0A168HRP2-F1
#
_entry.id   AF-A0A168HRP2-F1
#
_cell.length_a   1.000
_cell.length_b   1.000
_cell.length_c   1.000
_cell.angle_alpha   90.00
_cell.angle_beta   90.00
_cell.angle_gamma   90.00
#
_symmetry.space_group_name_H-M   'P 1'
#
loop_
_entity.id
_entity.type
_entity.pdbx_description
1 polymer ?
#
loop_
_entity_poly.entity_id
_entity_poly.type
_entity_poly.pdbx_seq_one_letter_code
_entity_poly.pdbx_strand_id
1 'polypeptide(L)'
;MGFKLPDTSQLPKDFKYPDDFLKAVRLNILDFDLWYIMNEDQALQRLKGLQKRYPDRLLIPFARRDDNDDIACFEIGKSEEVQIIHDFATSGYEQRKSHPTFWDWFKDAIDEMIEFE
;
A
#
# COMPACT_ATOMS: atom_id res chain seq x y z
N MET A 1 5.20 -21.23 5.35
CA MET A 1 3.99 -20.48 5.77
C MET A 1 3.64 -19.56 4.60
N GLY A 2 2.41 -19.60 4.08
CA GLY A 2 2.03 -18.88 2.87
C GLY A 2 1.88 -17.37 3.10
N PHE A 3 1.93 -16.58 2.03
CA PHE A 3 1.63 -15.15 2.08
C PHE A 3 0.20 -14.94 2.61
N LYS A 4 0.03 -13.97 3.53
CA LYS A 4 -1.26 -13.65 4.15
C LYS A 4 -1.37 -12.13 4.30
N LEU A 5 -2.56 -11.60 4.00
CA LEU A 5 -2.94 -10.22 4.27
C LEU A 5 -3.53 -10.08 5.68
N PRO A 6 -3.51 -8.88 6.29
CA PRO A 6 -4.29 -8.60 7.48
C PRO A 6 -5.76 -9.00 7.32
N ASP A 7 -6.36 -9.54 8.38
CA ASP A 7 -7.81 -9.72 8.40
C ASP A 7 -8.47 -8.34 8.39
N THR A 8 -9.55 -8.19 7.61
CA THR A 8 -10.30 -6.94 7.51
C THR A 8 -10.83 -6.45 8.86
N SER A 9 -11.06 -7.34 9.83
CA SER A 9 -11.46 -6.97 11.20
C SER A 9 -10.36 -6.25 11.98
N GLN A 10 -9.11 -6.32 11.54
CA GLN A 10 -7.96 -5.62 12.13
C GLN A 10 -7.75 -4.24 11.47
N LEU A 11 -8.48 -3.94 10.41
CA LEU A 11 -8.35 -2.71 9.64
C LEU A 11 -9.41 -1.68 10.07
N PRO A 12 -9.14 -0.37 9.91
CA PRO A 12 -10.10 0.66 10.25
C PRO A 12 -11.41 0.53 9.46
N LYS A 13 -12.55 0.73 10.15
CA LYS A 13 -13.89 0.87 9.56
C LYS A 13 -14.30 -0.28 8.63
N ASP A 14 -13.98 -1.52 9.00
CA ASP A 14 -14.34 -2.73 8.25
C ASP A 14 -13.94 -2.65 6.77
N PHE A 15 -12.76 -2.09 6.51
CA PHE A 15 -12.24 -1.94 5.15
C PHE A 15 -12.26 -3.24 4.38
N LYS A 16 -12.65 -3.15 3.11
CA LYS A 16 -12.60 -4.27 2.17
C LYS A 16 -11.56 -3.97 1.11
N TYR A 17 -10.70 -4.95 0.90
CA TYR A 17 -9.73 -4.91 -0.18
C TYR A 17 -10.44 -4.89 -1.54
N PRO A 18 -9.95 -4.07 -2.49
CA PRO A 18 -10.39 -4.12 -3.88
C PRO A 18 -10.16 -5.50 -4.52
N ASP A 19 -11.08 -5.92 -5.39
CA ASP A 19 -11.05 -7.24 -6.04
C ASP A 19 -9.82 -7.44 -6.95
N ASP A 20 -9.33 -6.36 -7.56
CA ASP A 20 -8.13 -6.36 -8.39
C ASP A 20 -6.85 -6.63 -7.57
N PHE A 21 -6.70 -5.97 -6.43
CA PHE A 21 -5.63 -6.25 -5.48
C PHE A 21 -5.68 -7.70 -4.98
N LEU A 22 -6.87 -8.18 -4.59
CA LEU A 22 -7.05 -9.57 -4.15
C LEU A 22 -6.70 -10.57 -5.25
N LYS A 23 -6.98 -10.25 -6.53
CA LYS A 23 -6.59 -11.08 -7.66
C LYS A 23 -5.07 -11.20 -7.77
N ALA A 24 -4.32 -10.10 -7.64
CA ALA A 24 -2.85 -10.14 -7.69
C ALA A 24 -2.27 -11.00 -6.55
N VAL A 25 -2.77 -10.80 -5.32
CA VAL A 25 -2.36 -11.58 -4.14
C VAL A 25 -2.65 -13.08 -4.33
N ARG A 26 -3.84 -13.44 -4.83
CA ARG A 26 -4.21 -14.84 -5.10
C ARG A 26 -3.33 -15.49 -6.15
N LEU A 27 -2.84 -14.72 -7.12
CA LEU A 27 -1.89 -15.19 -8.14
C LEU A 27 -0.43 -15.18 -7.66
N ASN A 28 -0.18 -14.83 -6.40
CA ASN A 28 1.15 -14.71 -5.81
C ASN A 28 2.06 -13.72 -6.58
N ILE A 29 1.46 -12.65 -7.10
CA ILE A 29 2.12 -11.52 -7.75
C ILE A 29 2.41 -10.48 -6.65
N LEU A 30 3.57 -10.60 -6.01
CA LEU A 30 3.88 -9.91 -4.74
C LEU A 30 5.17 -9.10 -4.75
N ASP A 31 6.05 -9.34 -5.72
CA ASP A 31 7.40 -8.81 -5.79
C ASP A 31 7.60 -8.21 -7.18
N PHE A 32 7.90 -6.91 -7.21
CA PHE A 32 8.09 -6.09 -8.42
C PHE A 32 9.48 -5.44 -8.42
N ASP A 33 10.47 -6.08 -7.77
CA ASP A 33 11.86 -5.62 -7.57
C ASP A 33 12.00 -4.36 -6.70
N LEU A 34 11.35 -3.26 -7.08
CA LEU A 34 11.32 -2.03 -6.27
C LEU A 34 10.18 -2.05 -5.25
N TRP A 35 9.03 -2.60 -5.63
CA TRP A 35 7.82 -2.62 -4.83
C TRP A 35 7.48 -4.03 -4.36
N TYR A 36 7.10 -4.13 -3.09
CA TYR A 36 6.75 -5.40 -2.45
C TYR A 36 5.41 -5.29 -1.75
N ILE A 37 4.49 -6.21 -2.07
CA ILE A 37 3.24 -6.35 -1.32
C ILE A 37 3.59 -6.85 0.09
N MET A 38 3.14 -6.10 1.09
CA MET A 38 3.40 -6.40 2.49
C MET A 38 2.51 -7.54 2.98
N ASN A 39 3.12 -8.47 3.71
CA ASN A 39 2.37 -9.48 4.45
C ASN A 39 1.67 -8.87 5.68
N GLU A 40 0.87 -9.69 6.37
CA GLU A 40 0.09 -9.30 7.56
C GLU A 40 0.93 -8.56 8.61
N ASP A 41 2.06 -9.12 9.02
CA ASP A 41 2.89 -8.53 10.07
C ASP A 41 3.48 -7.17 9.64
N GLN A 42 3.99 -7.10 8.40
CA GLN A 42 4.54 -5.87 7.82
C GLN A 42 3.46 -4.78 7.70
N ALA A 43 2.30 -5.12 7.14
CA ALA A 43 1.20 -4.19 6.93
C ALA A 43 0.63 -3.68 8.27
N LEU A 44 0.44 -4.55 9.26
CA LEU A 44 -0.07 -4.16 10.59
C LEU A 44 0.95 -3.32 11.37
N GLN A 45 2.25 -3.65 11.28
CA GLN A 45 3.29 -2.82 11.89
C GLN A 45 3.32 -1.43 11.25
N ARG A 46 3.24 -1.36 9.92
CA ARG A 46 3.23 -0.09 9.18
C ARG A 46 1.98 0.73 9.50
N LEU A 47 0.81 0.09 9.52
CA LEU A 47 -0.48 0.71 9.88
C LEU A 47 -0.41 1.42 11.24
N LYS A 48 0.12 0.77 12.28
CA LYS A 48 0.30 1.36 13.61
C LYS A 48 1.23 2.59 13.60
N GLY A 49 2.25 2.58 12.73
CA GLY A 49 3.15 3.71 12.54
C GLY A 49 2.46 4.90 11.88
N LEU A 50 1.72 4.64 10.80
CA LEU A 50 0.99 5.66 10.05
C LEU A 50 -0.08 6.34 10.91
N GLN A 51 -0.84 5.58 11.70
CA GLN A 51 -1.83 6.15 12.62
C GLN A 51 -1.24 7.12 13.64
N LYS A 52 0.04 6.97 14.01
CA LYS A 52 0.74 7.89 14.91
C LYS A 52 1.27 9.13 14.18
N ARG A 53 1.77 8.97 12.96
CA ARG A 53 2.39 10.05 12.17
C ARG A 53 1.37 10.92 11.45
N TYR A 54 0.30 10.30 10.96
CA TYR A 54 -0.75 10.92 10.15
C TYR A 54 -2.13 10.62 10.76
N PRO A 55 -2.42 11.08 12.00
CA PRO A 55 -3.64 10.72 12.73
C PRO A 55 -4.93 11.17 12.03
N ASP A 56 -4.85 12.18 11.15
CA ASP A 56 -5.98 12.71 10.39
C ASP A 56 -6.26 11.90 9.09
N ARG A 57 -5.41 10.92 8.78
CA ARG A 57 -5.55 10.04 7.61
C ARG A 57 -5.75 8.60 8.03
N LEU A 58 -6.70 7.93 7.37
CA LEU A 58 -6.97 6.51 7.58
C LEU A 58 -6.35 5.69 6.45
N LEU A 59 -5.02 5.57 6.50
CA LEU A 59 -4.21 4.87 5.50
C LEU A 59 -4.06 3.39 5.86
N ILE A 60 -4.31 2.53 4.87
CA ILE A 60 -4.18 1.08 4.96
C ILE A 60 -3.04 0.69 4.02
N PRO A 61 -1.82 0.50 4.55
CA PRO A 61 -0.65 0.23 3.73
C PRO A 61 -0.72 -1.20 3.19
N PHE A 62 -0.40 -1.37 1.91
CA PHE A 62 -0.40 -2.69 1.26
C PHE A 62 0.88 -3.00 0.50
N ALA A 63 1.65 -1.99 0.07
CA ALA A 63 2.98 -2.19 -0.52
C ALA A 63 4.01 -1.22 0.04
N ARG A 64 5.27 -1.66 0.07
CA ARG A 64 6.43 -0.83 0.42
C ARG A 64 7.39 -0.79 -0.77
N ARG A 65 8.14 0.30 -0.87
CA ARG A 65 9.28 0.40 -1.76
C ARG A 65 10.58 0.09 -0.99
N ASP A 66 11.60 -0.46 -1.64
CA ASP A 66 12.84 -0.90 -0.97
C ASP A 66 13.98 0.12 -1.00
N ASP A 67 13.99 1.03 -1.97
CA ASP A 67 15.03 2.07 -2.13
C ASP A 67 14.75 3.35 -1.32
N ASN A 68 13.54 3.52 -0.78
CA ASN A 68 13.13 4.68 0.00
C ASN A 68 11.95 4.37 0.96
N ASP A 69 11.46 5.39 1.66
CA ASP A 69 10.34 5.25 2.61
C ASP A 69 8.94 5.36 1.97
N ASP A 70 8.83 5.29 0.64
CA ASP A 70 7.54 5.33 -0.03
C ASP A 70 6.72 4.05 0.22
N ILE A 71 5.43 4.25 0.44
CA ILE A 71 4.46 3.17 0.63
C ILE A 71 3.20 3.45 -0.18
N ALA A 72 2.60 2.37 -0.67
CA ALA A 72 1.31 2.40 -1.32
C ALA A 72 0.22 2.03 -0.30
N CYS A 73 -0.78 2.88 -0.20
CA CYS A 73 -1.89 2.76 0.74
C CYS A 73 -3.24 2.84 0.03
N PHE A 74 -4.23 2.13 0.54
CA PHE A 74 -5.63 2.54 0.37
C PHE A 74 -5.97 3.58 1.43
N GLU A 75 -6.92 4.47 1.16
CA GLU A 75 -7.35 5.49 2.13
C GLU A 75 -8.87 5.49 2.31
N ILE A 76 -9.33 5.38 3.55
CA ILE A 76 -10.77 5.40 3.82
C ILE A 76 -11.37 6.73 3.40
N GLY A 77 -12.40 6.66 2.56
CA GLY A 77 -13.11 7.84 2.04
C GLY A 77 -12.61 8.32 0.68
N LYS A 78 -11.59 7.68 0.10
CA LYS A 78 -11.07 7.97 -1.24
C LYS A 78 -11.35 6.87 -2.28
N SER A 79 -12.48 6.17 -2.13
CA SER A 79 -12.83 5.05 -3.02
C SER A 79 -11.74 3.96 -3.02
N GLU A 80 -11.46 3.36 -4.17
CA GLU A 80 -10.40 2.36 -4.40
C GLU A 80 -9.07 3.00 -4.87
N GLU A 81 -8.91 4.31 -4.73
CA GLU A 81 -7.71 5.03 -5.16
C GLU A 81 -6.50 4.62 -4.31
N VAL A 82 -5.39 4.30 -4.98
CA VAL A 82 -4.11 4.05 -4.33
C VAL A 82 -3.40 5.38 -4.07
N GLN A 83 -2.97 5.60 -2.83
CA GLN A 83 -2.18 6.74 -2.41
C GLN A 83 -0.73 6.32 -2.24
N ILE A 84 0.19 6.98 -2.94
CA ILE A 84 1.62 6.88 -2.69
C ILE A 84 2.02 7.99 -1.76
N ILE A 85 2.54 7.60 -0.60
CA ILE A 85 3.05 8.53 0.40
C ILE A 85 4.49 8.21 0.74
N HIS A 86 5.26 9.23 1.07
CA HIS A 86 6.58 9.10 1.66
C HIS A 86 6.44 9.01 3.17
N ASP A 87 6.55 7.80 3.71
CA ASP A 87 6.47 7.58 5.15
C ASP A 87 7.58 8.37 5.88
N PHE A 88 7.34 8.70 7.14
CA PHE A 88 8.21 9.57 7.97
C PHE A 88 8.37 11.03 7.52
N ALA A 89 7.75 11.45 6.41
CA ALA A 89 7.60 12.88 6.12
C ALA A 89 6.77 13.58 7.21
N THR A 90 6.99 14.89 7.37
CA THR A 90 6.13 15.75 8.18
C THR A 90 4.68 15.66 7.69
N SER A 91 3.72 15.55 8.61
CA SER A 91 2.29 15.52 8.27
C SER A 91 1.89 16.71 7.38
N GLY A 92 1.19 16.42 6.29
CA GLY A 92 0.81 17.35 5.24
C GLY A 92 1.76 17.37 4.04
N TYR A 93 2.94 16.75 4.14
CA TYR A 93 3.94 16.67 3.08
C TYR A 93 4.20 15.24 2.58
N GLU A 94 3.53 14.26 3.16
CA GLU A 94 3.76 12.85 2.83
C GLU A 94 3.18 12.45 1.46
N GLN A 95 2.16 13.14 0.94
CA GLN A 95 1.53 12.78 -0.33
C GLN A 95 2.49 12.98 -1.53
N ARG A 96 2.69 11.92 -2.32
CA ARG A 96 3.53 11.96 -3.53
C ARG A 96 2.74 11.84 -4.82
N LYS A 97 1.90 10.81 -4.92
CA LYS A 97 1.16 10.46 -6.14
C LYS A 97 -0.12 9.72 -5.76
N SER A 98 -1.08 9.66 -6.66
CA SER A 98 -2.23 8.80 -6.50
C SER A 98 -2.61 8.13 -7.82
N HIS A 99 -3.25 6.97 -7.73
CA HIS A 99 -3.68 6.18 -8.87
C HIS A 99 -5.15 5.80 -8.70
N PRO A 100 -6.00 5.98 -9.72
CA PRO A 100 -7.44 5.73 -9.61
C PRO A 100 -7.81 4.31 -9.15
N THR A 101 -6.99 3.32 -9.50
CA THR A 101 -7.20 1.90 -9.16
C THR A 101 -5.89 1.22 -8.79
N PHE A 102 -5.98 0.02 -8.20
CA PHE A 102 -4.79 -0.80 -7.97
C PHE A 102 -4.09 -1.17 -9.28
N TRP A 103 -4.81 -1.44 -10.38
CA TRP A 103 -4.16 -1.73 -11.66
C TRP A 103 -3.38 -0.56 -12.26
N ASP A 104 -3.81 0.67 -12.00
CA ASP A 104 -3.08 1.86 -12.46
C ASP A 104 -1.79 2.06 -11.65
N TRP A 105 -1.81 1.76 -10.36
CA TRP A 105 -0.58 1.69 -9.56
C TRP A 105 0.31 0.51 -9.98
N PHE A 106 -0.27 -0.66 -10.22
CA PHE A 106 0.47 -1.86 -10.58
C PHE A 106 1.22 -1.69 -11.90
N LYS A 107 0.59 -1.11 -12.93
CA LYS A 107 1.28 -0.79 -14.19
C LYS A 107 2.46 0.13 -13.96
N ASP A 108 2.28 1.19 -13.19
CA ASP A 108 3.34 2.15 -12.86
C ASP A 108 4.49 1.47 -12.10
N ALA A 109 4.20 0.61 -11.13
CA ALA A 109 5.22 -0.16 -10.40
C ALA A 109 6.00 -1.12 -11.33
N ILE A 110 5.33 -1.71 -12.32
CA ILE A 110 5.99 -2.56 -13.34
C ILE A 110 6.81 -1.72 -14.32
N ASP A 111 6.31 -0.55 -14.73
CA ASP A 111 7.06 0.37 -15.59
C ASP A 111 8.34 0.83 -14.87
N GLU A 112 8.25 1.19 -13.58
CA GLU A 112 9.40 1.51 -12.73
C GLU A 112 10.39 0.34 -12.63
N MET A 113 9.91 -0.88 -12.43
CA MET A 113 10.75 -2.08 -12.42
C MET A 113 11.49 -2.29 -13.76
N ILE A 114 10.84 -2.01 -14.88
CA ILE A 114 11.45 -2.15 -16.22
C ILE A 114 12.51 -1.07 -16.46
N GLU A 115 12.27 0.15 -15.98
CA GLU A 115 13.18 1.29 -16.13
C GLU A 115 14.36 1.28 -15.15
N PHE A 116 14.28 0.50 -14.08
CA PHE A 116 15.34 0.39 -13.08
C PHE A 116 16.48 -0.50 -13.57
N GLU A 117 17.70 0.06 -13.65
CA GLU A 117 18.94 -0.61 -14.10
C GLU A 117 19.78 -1.21 -12.96
#